data_AF-A0A2S9FF08-F1
#
_entry.id   AF-A0A2S9FF08-F1
#
_cell.length_a   1.000
_cell.length_b   1.000
_cell.length_c   1.000
_cell.angle_alpha   90.00
_cell.angle_beta   90.00
_cell.angle_gamma   90.00
#
_symmetry.space_group_name_H-M   'P 1'
#
loop_
_entity.id
_entity.type
_entity.pdbx_description
1 polymer ?
#
loop_
_entity_poly.entity_id
_entity_poly.type
_entity_poly.pdbx_seq_one_letter_code
_entity_poly.pdbx_strand_id
1 'polypeptide(L)' 'AMKMEHTITAPADGVLVELNVEPGRQVEVGTILARVDHPSDADK' A
#
# COMPACT_ATOMS: atom_id res chain seq x y z
N ALA A 1 -4.94 -17.83 -9.49
CA ALA A 1 -4.13 -16.82 -10.18
C ALA A 1 -2.93 -17.51 -10.80
N MET A 2 -2.57 -17.17 -12.04
CA MET A 2 -1.31 -17.62 -12.66
C MET A 2 -0.14 -17.29 -11.71
N LYS A 3 0.88 -18.16 -11.67
CA LYS A 3 2.04 -18.15 -10.75
C LYS A 3 2.95 -16.91 -10.92
N MET A 4 2.38 -15.72 -10.82
CA MET A 4 3.02 -14.46 -11.15
C MET A 4 2.82 -13.50 -9.98
N GLU A 5 3.92 -13.23 -9.28
CA GLU A 5 3.98 -12.21 -8.26
C GLU A 5 3.96 -10.82 -8.93
N HIS A 6 3.16 -9.91 -8.39
CA HIS A 6 3.12 -8.53 -8.84
C HIS A 6 3.63 -7.64 -7.70
N THR A 7 4.79 -7.02 -7.90
CA THR A 7 5.36 -6.07 -6.95
C THR A 7 4.69 -4.71 -7.12
N ILE A 8 4.08 -4.21 -6.04
CA ILE A 8 3.55 -2.85 -5.97
C ILE A 8 4.60 -1.97 -5.28
N THR A 9 4.98 -0.87 -5.92
CA THR A 9 5.90 0.12 -5.36
C THR A 9 5.16 1.36 -4.88
N ALA A 10 5.73 2.07 -3.90
CA ALA A 10 5.20 3.36 -3.49
C ALA A 10 5.24 4.36 -4.66
N PRO A 11 4.22 5.24 -4.80
CA PRO A 11 4.19 6.24 -5.86
C PRO A 11 5.16 7.41 -5.60
N ALA A 12 5.54 7.67 -4.34
CA ALA A 12 6.46 8.72 -3.93
C ALA A 12 7.12 8.35 -2.59
N ASP A 13 8.19 9.07 -2.25
CA ASP A 13 8.82 9.00 -0.93
C ASP A 13 7.89 9.57 0.15
N GLY A 14 7.78 8.86 1.28
CA GLY A 14 6.88 9.22 2.35
C GLY A 14 6.92 8.28 3.54
N VAL A 15 5.98 8.46 4.46
CA VAL A 15 5.79 7.66 5.67
C VAL A 15 4.53 6.82 5.51
N LEU A 16 4.64 5.51 5.76
CA LEU A 16 3.49 4.61 5.76
C LEU A 16 2.61 4.91 6.98
N VAL A 17 1.40 5.40 6.74
CA VAL A 17 0.47 5.78 7.81
C VAL A 17 -0.62 4.73 8.04
N GLU A 18 -0.99 3.97 7.01
CA GLU A 18 -1.99 2.91 7.09
C GLU A 18 -1.61 1.72 6.19
N LEU A 19 -1.73 0.50 6.72
CA LEU A 19 -1.60 -0.75 5.96
C LEU A 19 -2.86 -1.58 6.15
N ASN A 20 -3.66 -1.70 5.09
CA ASN A 20 -4.99 -2.30 5.12
C ASN A 20 -4.98 -3.74 4.59
N VAL A 21 -3.84 -4.43 4.59
CA VAL A 21 -3.71 -5.79 4.05
C VAL A 21 -2.81 -6.66 4.90
N GLU A 22 -3.07 -7.97 4.83
CA GLU A 22 -2.32 -9.00 5.53
C GLU A 22 -1.88 -10.09 4.54
N PRO A 23 -0.79 -10.82 4.82
CA PRO A 23 -0.36 -11.92 3.98
C PRO A 23 -1.46 -12.97 3.75
N GLY A 24 -1.64 -13.39 2.49
CA GLY A 24 -2.67 -14.36 2.11
C GLY A 24 -4.08 -13.76 1.95
N ARG A 25 -4.28 -12.47 2.27
CA ARG A 25 -5.53 -11.78 2.02
C ARG A 25 -5.77 -11.62 0.52
N GLN A 26 -6.96 -12.01 0.07
CA GLN A 26 -7.41 -11.74 -1.29
C GLN A 26 -7.92 -10.30 -1.40
N VAL A 27 -7.52 -9.60 -2.46
CA VAL A 27 -7.90 -8.20 -2.73
C VAL A 27 -8.46 -8.07 -4.15
N GLU A 28 -9.31 -7.06 -4.36
CA GLU A 28 -9.93 -6.76 -5.65
C GLU A 28 -9.31 -5.50 -6.28
N VAL A 29 -9.55 -5.29 -7.57
CA VAL A 29 -9.09 -4.08 -8.28
C VAL A 29 -9.73 -2.85 -7.64
N GLY A 30 -8.89 -1.86 -7.32
CA GLY A 30 -9.32 -0.64 -6.65
C GLY A 30 -9.29 -0.72 -5.11
N THR A 31 -8.94 -1.87 -4.52
CA THR A 31 -8.73 -1.97 -3.07
C THR A 31 -7.52 -1.13 -2.66
N ILE A 32 -7.71 -0.25 -1.67
CA ILE A 32 -6.61 0.52 -1.08
C ILE A 32 -5.79 -0.42 -0.19
N LEU A 33 -4.56 -0.70 -0.60
CA LEU A 33 -3.66 -1.59 0.16
C LEU A 33 -2.96 -0.85 1.30
N ALA A 34 -2.51 0.38 1.04
CA ALA A 34 -1.74 1.19 1.97
C ALA A 34 -1.91 2.68 1.66
N ARG A 35 -1.78 3.54 2.69
CA ARG A 35 -1.65 4.99 2.53
C ARG A 35 -0.25 5.44 2.96
N VAL A 36 0.38 6.23 2.11
CA VAL A 36 1.68 6.84 2.34
C VAL A 36 1.50 8.35 2.29
N ASP A 37 1.87 9.05 3.35
CA ASP A 37 1.81 10.50 3.44
C ASP A 37 3.21 11.10 3.30
N HIS A 38 3.30 12.37 2.92
CA HIS A 38 4.58 13.05 2.92
C HIS A 38 5.08 13.27 4.35
N PRO A 39 6.41 13.25 4.58
CA PRO A 39 6.96 13.43 5.92
C PRO A 39 6.58 14.79 6.55
N SER A 40 6.19 15.78 5.74
CA SER A 40 5.68 17.08 6.21
C SER A 40 4.22 17.06 6.69
N ASP A 41 3.45 16.03 6.34
CA ASP A 41 2.02 15.93 6.66
C ASP A 41 1.75 15.01 7.88
N ALA A 42 2.77 14.32 8.39
CA ALA A 42 2.66 13.36 9.50
C ALA A 42 2.40 14.00 10.89
N ASP A 43 2.53 15.33 11.00
CA ASP A 43 2.38 16.10 12.26
C ASP A 43 1.02 16.80 12.40
N LYS A 44 0.01 16.44 11.61
CA LYS A 44 -1.38 16.95 11.71
C LYS A 44 -2.31 15.96 12.39
#